data_AF-A0AAD2SVB1-F1
#
_entry.id   AF-A0AAD2SVB1-F1
#
_cell.length_a   1.000
_cell.length_b   1.000
_cell.length_c   1.000
_cell.angle_alpha   90.00
_cell.angle_beta   90.00
_cell.angle_gamma   90.00
#
_symmetry.space_group_name_H-M   'P 1'
#
loop_
_entity.id
_entity.type
_entity.pdbx_description
1 polymer ?
#
loop_
_entity_poly.entity_id
_entity_poly.type
_entity_poly.pdbx_seq_one_letter_code
_entity_poly.pdbx_strand_id
1 'polypeptide(L)'
;MSILSIAMLVASVLFLYFVFRNINRNNILFEQAFMWIVIGLVLIIISIFDFIPVYFAQLLGFELTSNFLLSLAVFFLLIIVFLHTIAISKQKEQIKQLVQELSITKQKISELESEKDEK
;
A
#
# COMPACT_ATOMS: atom_id res chain seq x y z
N MET A 1 27.48 -10.90 -15.40
CA MET A 1 26.13 -10.56 -14.89
C MET A 1 25.15 -10.77 -16.02
N SER A 2 24.04 -11.47 -15.79
CA SER A 2 23.04 -11.69 -16.83
C SER A 2 22.30 -10.38 -17.12
N ILE A 3 21.82 -10.21 -18.36
CA ILE A 3 20.99 -9.04 -18.75
C ILE A 3 19.78 -8.88 -17.84
N LEU A 4 19.26 -10.00 -17.32
CA LEU A 4 18.14 -10.03 -16.39
C LEU A 4 18.49 -9.39 -15.03
N SER A 5 19.69 -9.69 -14.49
CA SER A 5 20.17 -9.09 -13.23
C SER A 5 20.34 -7.58 -13.36
N ILE A 6 20.82 -7.09 -14.50
CA ILE A 6 20.99 -5.65 -14.76
C ILE A 6 19.62 -4.95 -14.86
N ALA A 7 18.67 -5.55 -15.57
CA ALA A 7 17.32 -5.01 -15.69
C ALA A 7 16.60 -4.94 -14.34
N MET A 8 16.75 -5.98 -13.51
CA MET A 8 16.18 -6.03 -12.15
C MET A 8 16.79 -4.96 -11.24
N LEU A 9 18.11 -4.73 -11.32
CA LEU A 9 18.78 -3.69 -10.56
C LEU A 9 18.26 -2.30 -10.93
N VAL A 10 18.14 -2.00 -12.23
CA VAL A 10 17.60 -0.71 -12.72
C VAL A 10 16.14 -0.52 -12.30
N ALA A 11 15.31 -1.56 -12.42
CA ALA A 11 13.92 -1.52 -11.98
C ALA A 11 13.78 -1.27 -10.47
N SER A 12 14.63 -1.91 -9.66
CA SER A 12 14.67 -1.74 -8.20
C SER A 12 15.07 -0.31 -7.80
N VAL A 13 16.09 0.26 -8.45
CA VAL A 13 16.53 1.65 -8.20
C VAL A 13 15.45 2.65 -8.60
N LEU A 14 14.78 2.45 -9.74
CA LEU A 14 13.66 3.29 -10.18
C LEU A 14 12.47 3.20 -9.23
N PHE A 15 12.16 1.99 -8.75
CA PHE A 15 11.09 1.77 -7.78
C PHE A 15 11.39 2.44 -6.44
N LEU A 16 12.62 2.32 -5.93
CA LEU A 16 13.07 3.06 -4.74
C LEU A 16 12.96 4.57 -4.93
N TYR A 17 13.43 5.09 -6.06
CA TYR A 17 13.30 6.50 -6.38
C TYR A 17 11.83 6.94 -6.42
N PHE A 18 10.95 6.14 -7.01
CA PHE A 18 9.51 6.40 -7.05
C PHE A 18 8.90 6.43 -5.63
N VAL A 19 9.24 5.45 -4.79
CA VAL A 19 8.80 5.40 -3.38
C VAL A 19 9.31 6.62 -2.61
N PHE A 20 10.59 6.97 -2.72
CA PHE A 20 11.16 8.16 -2.07
C PHE A 20 10.53 9.46 -2.57
N ARG A 21 10.29 9.59 -3.88
CA ARG A 21 9.59 10.75 -4.46
C ARG A 21 8.16 10.86 -3.92
N ASN A 22 7.47 9.73 -3.80
CA ASN A 22 6.09 9.69 -3.32
C ASN A 22 6.00 10.01 -1.82
N ILE A 23 7.00 9.61 -1.03
CA ILE A 23 7.16 9.98 0.39
C ILE A 23 7.37 11.49 0.57
N ASN A 24 8.16 12.13 -0.30
CA ASN A 24 8.53 13.54 -0.12
C ASN A 24 7.44 14.55 -0.55
N ARG A 25 6.36 14.11 -1.22
CA ARG A 25 5.39 15.04 -1.84
C ARG A 25 4.07 15.24 -1.09
N ASN A 26 3.76 14.51 -0.03
CA ASN A 26 2.57 14.79 0.79
C ASN A 26 2.63 14.08 2.13
N ASN A 27 2.03 14.69 3.16
CA ASN A 27 1.75 14.18 4.50
C ASN A 27 0.99 12.82 4.51
N ILE A 28 1.60 11.76 4.01
CA ILE A 28 1.10 10.41 4.18
C ILE A 28 1.67 9.90 5.50
N LEU A 29 0.77 9.63 6.44
CA LEU A 29 1.05 9.06 7.75
C LEU A 29 2.18 8.03 7.66
N PHE A 30 3.15 8.19 8.55
CA PHE A 30 4.36 7.37 8.72
C PHE A 30 4.14 5.85 8.54
N GLU A 31 2.93 5.35 8.85
CA GLU A 31 2.50 3.96 8.69
C GLU A 31 2.50 3.44 7.24
N GLN A 32 2.05 4.21 6.24
CA GLN A 32 1.95 3.70 4.86
C GLN A 32 3.30 3.71 4.15
N ALA A 33 4.13 4.71 4.43
CA ALA A 33 5.50 4.78 3.92
C ALA A 33 6.38 3.66 4.48
N PHE A 34 6.19 3.29 5.76
CA PHE A 34 6.90 2.19 6.41
C PHE A 34 6.72 0.86 5.67
N MET A 35 5.49 0.54 5.24
CA MET A 35 5.21 -0.70 4.50
C MET A 35 6.01 -0.80 3.19
N TRP A 36 6.08 0.29 2.40
CA TRP A 36 6.84 0.31 1.15
C TRP A 36 8.36 0.29 1.36
N ILE A 37 8.86 0.90 2.44
CA ILE A 37 10.28 0.83 2.81
C ILE A 37 10.68 -0.61 3.15
N VAL A 38 9.86 -1.33 3.92
CA VAL A 38 10.11 -2.75 4.26
C VAL A 38 10.09 -3.62 3.00
N ILE A 39 9.13 -3.42 2.10
CA ILE A 39 9.08 -4.14 0.82
C ILE A 39 10.32 -3.86 -0.03
N GLY A 40 10.75 -2.59 -0.13
CA GLY A 40 11.96 -2.20 -0.85
C GLY A 40 13.22 -2.87 -0.27
N LEU A 41 13.35 -2.93 1.06
CA LEU A 41 14.44 -3.63 1.73
C LEU A 41 14.47 -5.12 1.41
N VAL A 42 13.32 -5.80 1.47
CA VAL A 42 13.21 -7.22 1.11
C VAL A 42 13.61 -7.46 -0.34
N LEU A 43 13.20 -6.58 -1.27
CA LEU A 43 13.59 -6.68 -2.68
C LEU A 43 15.10 -6.49 -2.89
N ILE A 44 15.74 -5.56 -2.18
CA ILE A 44 17.20 -5.38 -2.24
C ILE A 44 17.91 -6.65 -1.76
N ILE A 45 17.46 -7.26 -0.65
CA ILE A 45 18.05 -8.50 -0.13
C ILE A 45 17.92 -9.62 -1.16
N ILE A 46 16.74 -9.80 -1.76
CA ILE A 46 16.52 -10.80 -2.81
C ILE A 46 17.41 -10.54 -4.02
N SER A 47 17.61 -9.28 -4.41
CA SER A 47 18.43 -8.90 -5.56
C SER A 47 19.93 -9.08 -5.33
N ILE A 48 20.41 -9.04 -4.07
CA ILE A 48 21.82 -9.31 -3.74
C ILE A 48 22.06 -10.83 -3.67
N PHE A 49 21.06 -11.59 -3.23
CA PHE A 49 21.13 -13.03 -3.04
C PHE A 49 20.27 -13.77 -4.07
N ASP A 50 20.71 -13.81 -5.33
CA ASP A 50 20.05 -14.54 -6.43
C ASP A 50 19.85 -16.04 -6.14
N PHE A 51 20.60 -16.62 -5.20
CA PHE A 51 20.49 -18.03 -4.82
C PHE A 51 19.17 -18.38 -4.12
N ILE A 52 18.61 -17.46 -3.34
CA ILE A 52 17.38 -17.69 -2.56
C ILE A 52 16.18 -17.96 -3.48
N PRO A 53 15.83 -17.06 -4.44
CA PRO A 53 14.69 -17.31 -5.32
C PRO A 53 14.89 -18.50 -6.25
N VAL A 54 16.12 -18.81 -6.66
CA VAL A 54 16.41 -20.00 -7.47
C VAL A 54 16.14 -21.29 -6.69
N TYR A 55 16.57 -21.36 -5.43
CA TYR A 55 16.33 -22.52 -4.57
C TYR A 55 14.83 -22.77 -4.34
N PHE A 56 14.08 -21.72 -4.03
CA PHE A 56 12.63 -21.83 -3.83
C PHE A 56 11.87 -22.13 -5.13
N ALA A 57 12.29 -21.56 -6.26
CA ALA A 57 11.70 -21.86 -7.57
C ALA A 57 11.83 -23.36 -7.89
N GLN A 58 13.01 -23.95 -7.69
CA GLN A 58 13.23 -25.38 -7.89
C GLN A 58 12.44 -26.24 -6.91
N LEU A 59 12.39 -25.86 -5.62
CA LEU A 59 11.65 -26.59 -4.60
C LEU A 59 10.13 -26.63 -4.89
N LEU A 60 9.59 -25.52 -5.38
CA LEU A 60 8.17 -25.39 -5.74
C LEU A 60 7.84 -25.93 -7.15
N GLY A 61 8.84 -26.37 -7.92
CA GLY A 61 8.66 -26.97 -9.24
C GLY A 61 8.50 -25.99 -10.40
N PHE A 62 8.97 -24.74 -10.27
CA PHE A 62 9.00 -23.78 -11.37
C PHE A 62 10.21 -24.04 -12.29
N GLU A 63 9.95 -24.16 -13.60
CA GLU A 63 11.02 -24.34 -14.60
C GLU A 63 11.92 -23.11 -14.78
N LEU A 64 11.34 -21.91 -14.68
CA LEU A 64 12.06 -20.64 -14.82
C LEU A 64 11.93 -19.83 -13.54
N THR A 65 13.06 -19.39 -12.97
CA THR A 65 13.10 -18.49 -11.81
C THR A 65 12.29 -17.21 -12.04
N SER A 66 12.22 -16.73 -13.29
CA SER A 66 11.39 -15.57 -13.67
C SER A 66 9.90 -15.79 -13.39
N ASN A 67 9.38 -17.00 -13.58
CA ASN A 67 7.96 -17.31 -13.34
C ASN A 67 7.65 -17.34 -11.84
N PHE A 68 8.59 -17.86 -11.03
CA PHE A 68 8.49 -17.80 -9.58
C PHE A 68 8.48 -16.35 -9.08
N LEU A 69 9.39 -15.50 -9.57
CA LEU A 69 9.43 -14.07 -9.21
C LEU A 69 8.15 -13.35 -9.60
N LEU A 70 7.59 -13.64 -10.79
CA LEU A 70 6.31 -13.07 -11.22
C LEU A 70 5.17 -13.51 -10.30
N SER A 71 5.06 -14.80 -10.01
CA SER A 71 4.03 -15.35 -9.11
C SER A 71 4.13 -14.71 -7.72
N LEU A 72 5.34 -14.59 -7.19
CA LEU A 72 5.61 -13.96 -5.91
C LEU A 72 5.22 -12.47 -5.91
N ALA A 73 5.53 -11.73 -6.98
CA ALA A 73 5.14 -10.33 -7.13
C ALA A 73 3.62 -10.15 -7.17
N VAL A 74 2.90 -10.98 -7.93
CA VAL A 74 1.43 -10.98 -7.97
C VAL A 74 0.85 -11.30 -6.60
N PHE A 75 1.42 -12.28 -5.90
CA PHE A 75 0.98 -12.64 -4.55
C PHE A 75 1.16 -11.48 -3.55
N PHE A 76 2.33 -10.81 -3.55
CA PHE A 76 2.54 -9.62 -2.73
C PHE A 76 1.58 -8.49 -3.09
N LEU A 77 1.33 -8.24 -4.38
CA LEU A 77 0.36 -7.25 -4.82
C LEU A 77 -1.05 -7.54 -4.30
N LEU A 78 -1.48 -8.80 -4.33
CA LEU A 78 -2.77 -9.20 -3.77
C LEU A 78 -2.88 -8.88 -2.28
N ILE A 79 -1.83 -9.17 -1.50
CA ILE A 79 -1.78 -8.83 -0.08
C ILE A 79 -1.89 -7.32 0.13
N ILE A 80 -1.13 -6.52 -0.64
CA ILE A 80 -1.13 -5.06 -0.54
C ILE A 80 -2.52 -4.49 -0.86
N VAL A 81 -3.15 -4.98 -1.93
CA VAL A 81 -4.50 -4.56 -2.33
C VAL A 81 -5.52 -4.95 -1.28
N PHE A 82 -5.40 -6.15 -0.70
CA PHE A 82 -6.29 -6.60 0.37
C PHE A 82 -6.17 -5.73 1.63
N LEU A 83 -4.94 -5.41 2.06
CA LEU A 83 -4.69 -4.51 3.19
C LEU A 83 -5.22 -3.09 2.91
N HIS A 84 -5.05 -2.58 1.69
CA HIS A 84 -5.67 -1.32 1.27
C HIS A 84 -7.20 -1.38 1.34
N THR A 85 -7.79 -2.49 0.90
CA THR A 85 -9.25 -2.67 0.94
C THR A 85 -9.78 -2.58 2.37
N ILE A 86 -9.08 -3.19 3.33
CA ILE A 86 -9.41 -3.08 4.76
C ILE A 86 -9.31 -1.62 5.25
N ALA A 87 -8.22 -0.93 4.91
CA ALA A 87 -8.01 0.46 5.31
C ALA A 87 -9.10 1.38 4.75
N ILE A 88 -9.45 1.23 3.47
CA ILE A 88 -10.52 1.98 2.80
C ILE A 88 -11.87 1.67 3.46
N SER A 89 -12.14 0.41 3.81
CA SER A 89 -13.38 0.02 4.49
C SER A 89 -13.54 0.72 5.85
N LYS A 90 -12.46 0.78 6.64
CA LYS A 90 -12.45 1.50 7.92
C LYS A 90 -12.68 3.00 7.75
N GLN A 91 -12.01 3.62 6.78
CA GLN A 91 -12.19 5.04 6.47
C GLN A 91 -13.63 5.34 6.04
N LYS A 92 -14.25 4.45 5.24
CA LYS A 92 -15.64 4.59 4.81
C LYS A 92 -16.61 4.61 5.99
N GLU A 93 -16.40 3.76 6.99
CA GLU A 93 -17.25 3.74 8.19
C GLU A 93 -17.07 5.01 9.04
N GLN A 94 -15.84 5.49 9.20
CA GLN A 94 -15.58 6.76 9.91
C GLN A 94 -16.25 7.95 9.23
N ILE A 95 -16.19 8.03 7.90
CA ILE A 95 -16.89 9.07 7.13
C ILE A 95 -18.39 9.00 7.37
N LYS A 96 -18.97 7.79 7.35
CA LYS A 96 -20.40 7.58 7.60
C LYS A 96 -20.81 8.08 8.99
N GLN A 97 -20.02 7.77 10.03
CA GLN A 97 -20.26 8.24 11.39
C GLN A 97 -20.19 9.78 11.47
N LEU A 98 -19.16 10.40 10.87
CA LEU A 98 -19.02 11.85 10.84
C LEU A 98 -20.20 12.54 10.13
N VAL A 99 -20.70 11.95 9.04
CA VAL A 99 -21.87 12.48 8.32
C VAL A 99 -23.14 12.39 9.19
N GLN A 100 -23.29 11.32 9.97
CA GLN A 100 -24.41 11.16 10.89
C GLN A 100 -24.35 12.18 12.03
N GLU A 101 -23.19 12.33 12.67
CA GLU A 101 -22.98 13.34 13.72
C GLU A 101 -23.21 14.77 13.20
N LEU A 102 -22.74 15.07 11.99
CA LEU A 102 -22.97 16.37 11.34
C LEU A 102 -24.46 16.61 11.09
N SER A 103 -25.20 15.59 10.64
CA SER A 103 -26.64 15.69 10.38
C SER A 103 -27.43 15.98 11.66
N ILE A 104 -27.15 15.24 12.73
CA ILE A 104 -27.78 15.46 14.05
C ILE A 104 -27.43 16.86 14.58
N THR A 105 -26.17 17.29 14.43
CA THR A 105 -25.73 18.62 14.87
C THR A 105 -26.44 19.73 14.11
N LYS A 106 -26.58 19.60 12.78
CA LYS A 106 -27.32 20.56 11.95
C LYS A 106 -28.80 20.63 12.32
N GLN A 107 -29.43 19.49 12.60
CA GLN A 107 -30.82 19.45 13.05
C GLN A 107 -31.01 20.23 14.35
N LYS A 108 -30.18 19.98 15.37
CA LYS A 108 -30.25 20.70 16.65
C LYS A 108 -30.06 22.21 16.50
N ILE A 109 -29.18 22.64 15.61
CA ILE A 109 -28.98 24.07 15.32
C ILE A 109 -30.25 24.66 14.71
N SER A 110 -30.86 23.98 13.74
CA SER A 110 -32.10 24.41 13.09
C SER A 110 -33.28 24.52 14.07
N GLU A 111 -33.41 23.57 15.01
CA GLU A 111 -34.44 23.61 16.05
C GLU A 111 -34.24 24.81 17.00
N LEU A 112 -33.01 25.06 17.43
CA LEU A 112 -32.67 26.22 18.28
C LEU A 112 -32.89 27.57 17.59
N GLU A 113 -32.69 27.65 16.28
CA GLU A 113 -33.00 28.85 15.48
C GLU A 113 -34.52 29.08 15.41
N SER A 114 -35.31 28.03 15.17
CA SER A 114 -36.78 28.16 15.14
C SER A 114 -37.39 28.59 16.49
N GLU A 115 -36.87 28.10 17.62
CA GLU A 115 -37.36 28.51 18.95
C GLU A 115 -37.03 29.98 19.31
N LYS A 116 -35.98 30.55 18.69
CA LYS A 116 -35.63 31.97 18.85
C LYS A 116 -36.52 32.89 18.03
N ASP A 117 -36.94 32.46 16.85
CA ASP A 117 -37.81 33.25 15.98
C ASP A 117 -39.27 33.28 16.47
N GLU A 118 -39.70 32.31 17.28
CA GLU A 118 -41.02 32.27 17.92
C GLU A 118 -41.12 33.07 19.23
N LYS A 119 -40.02 33.59 19.78
CA LYS A 119 -39.97 34.37 21.04
C LYS A 119 -39.71 35.85 20.82
#